data_AF-H1V6L3-F1
#
_entry.id   AF-H1V6L3-F1
#
_cell.length_a   1.000
_cell.length_b   1.000
_cell.length_c   1.000
_cell.angle_alpha   90.00
_cell.angle_beta   90.00
_cell.angle_gamma   90.00
#
_symmetry.space_group_name_H-M   'P 1'
#
loop_
_entity.id
_entity.type
_entity.pdbx_description
1 polymer ?
#
loop_
_entity_poly.entity_id
_entity_poly.type
_entity_poly.pdbx_seq_one_letter_code
_entity_poly.pdbx_strand_id
1 'polypeptide(L)'
;MCDAAGVTLYSKERGNPENVGDVIKAVHPVVRTNPVTGWKSVFAIGGMVKHINGVTTEESKMLVDWFHDLIFKNHTIQVRFNWKDPNDFAIWDNRSFYHSATYDFWEMGDRHGCRGSGVGEKPYLDPKSKSRREDLAANGP
;
A
#
# COMPACT_ATOMS: atom_id res chain seq x y z
N MET A 1 -13.16 8.08 -21.31
CA MET A 1 -12.18 9.19 -21.13
C MET A 1 -10.87 8.97 -21.88
N CYS A 2 -10.52 7.76 -22.37
CA CYS A 2 -9.35 7.54 -23.24
C CYS A 2 -9.70 7.54 -24.75
N ASP A 3 -10.94 7.21 -25.13
CA ASP A 3 -11.36 7.13 -26.53
C ASP A 3 -11.28 8.48 -27.27
N ALA A 4 -11.40 9.58 -26.54
CA ALA A 4 -11.32 10.94 -27.09
C ALA A 4 -9.91 11.37 -27.52
N ALA A 5 -8.85 10.63 -27.11
CA ALA A 5 -7.45 10.98 -27.39
C ALA A 5 -6.78 10.05 -28.42
N GLY A 6 -7.50 9.06 -28.98
CA GLY A 6 -6.92 8.07 -29.91
C GLY A 6 -5.89 7.13 -29.25
N VAL A 7 -5.80 7.11 -27.92
CA VAL A 7 -4.88 6.27 -27.17
C VAL A 7 -5.53 4.93 -26.88
N THR A 8 -5.00 3.87 -27.49
CA THR A 8 -5.43 2.49 -27.18
C THR A 8 -4.95 2.11 -25.78
N LEU A 9 -5.87 1.72 -24.92
CA LEU A 9 -5.55 1.18 -23.60
C LEU A 9 -4.79 -0.13 -23.74
N TYR A 10 -3.63 -0.22 -23.08
CA TYR A 10 -2.87 -1.47 -23.01
C TYR A 10 -3.61 -2.45 -22.09
N SER A 11 -4.30 -3.44 -22.67
CA SER A 11 -5.19 -4.36 -21.96
C SER A 11 -4.56 -5.71 -21.60
N LYS A 12 -3.30 -5.95 -22.02
CA LYS A 12 -2.54 -7.15 -21.68
C LYS A 12 -2.05 -7.12 -20.23
N GLU A 13 -1.40 -8.20 -19.81
CA GLU A 13 -0.82 -8.35 -18.47
C GLU A 13 0.11 -7.19 -18.12
N ARG A 14 -0.08 -6.62 -16.92
CA ARG A 14 0.73 -5.52 -16.37
C ARG A 14 1.23 -5.90 -14.98
N GLY A 15 2.41 -6.52 -14.93
CA GLY A 15 3.03 -6.99 -13.70
C GLY A 15 2.49 -8.35 -13.26
N ASN A 16 1.41 -8.36 -12.47
CA ASN A 16 0.76 -9.62 -12.07
C ASN A 16 -0.11 -10.15 -13.24
N PRO A 17 -0.10 -11.47 -13.53
CA PRO A 17 -0.94 -12.07 -14.58
C PRO A 17 -2.45 -11.84 -14.41
N GLU A 18 -2.94 -11.61 -13.18
CA GLU A 18 -4.35 -11.27 -12.92
C GLU A 18 -4.69 -9.81 -13.29
N ASN A 19 -3.70 -8.94 -13.52
CA ASN A 19 -3.90 -7.52 -13.86
C ASN A 19 -4.14 -7.30 -15.37
N VAL A 20 -5.16 -7.95 -15.92
CA VAL A 20 -5.54 -7.89 -17.35
C VAL A 20 -6.81 -7.05 -17.57
N GLY A 21 -7.03 -6.63 -18.81
CA GLY A 21 -8.23 -5.90 -19.24
C GLY A 21 -8.19 -4.38 -19.02
N ASP A 22 -9.31 -3.71 -19.29
CA ASP A 22 -9.39 -2.25 -19.24
C ASP A 22 -9.79 -1.71 -17.86
N VAL A 23 -10.29 -2.59 -16.99
CA VAL A 23 -10.80 -2.26 -15.66
C VAL A 23 -10.05 -3.08 -14.62
N ILE A 24 -9.25 -2.40 -13.80
CA ILE A 24 -8.57 -3.02 -12.66
C ILE A 24 -9.45 -2.89 -11.43
N LYS A 25 -9.96 -4.02 -10.96
CA LYS A 25 -10.76 -4.13 -9.73
C LYS A 25 -10.30 -5.35 -8.94
N ALA A 26 -10.14 -5.20 -7.64
CA ALA A 26 -9.79 -6.28 -6.74
C ALA A 26 -10.49 -6.11 -5.40
N VAL A 27 -10.79 -7.24 -4.75
CA VAL A 27 -11.26 -7.29 -3.37
C VAL A 27 -10.13 -7.85 -2.52
N HIS A 28 -9.75 -7.11 -1.49
CA HIS A 28 -8.66 -7.45 -0.58
C HIS A 28 -9.15 -7.42 0.86
N PRO A 29 -8.51 -8.18 1.77
CA PRO A 29 -8.81 -8.09 3.17
C PRO A 29 -8.26 -6.78 3.76
N VAL A 30 -9.04 -6.14 4.65
CA VAL A 30 -8.65 -4.90 5.36
C VAL A 30 -7.45 -5.13 6.29
N VAL A 31 -7.32 -6.34 6.80
CA VAL A 31 -6.14 -6.80 7.53
C VAL A 31 -5.58 -7.99 6.78
N ARG A 32 -4.29 -7.97 6.48
CA ARG A 32 -3.62 -9.08 5.81
C ARG A 32 -2.59 -9.74 6.71
N THR A 33 -2.18 -10.95 6.32
CA THR A 33 -1.01 -11.62 6.86
C THR A 33 0.19 -11.39 5.92
N ASN A 34 1.35 -11.07 6.49
CA ASN A 34 2.61 -11.10 5.77
C ASN A 34 3.07 -12.57 5.68
N PRO A 35 3.26 -13.14 4.47
CA PRO A 35 3.58 -14.56 4.33
C PRO A 35 4.97 -14.93 4.83
N VAL A 36 5.87 -13.96 4.98
CA VAL A 36 7.25 -14.19 5.46
C VAL A 36 7.28 -14.16 6.98
N THR A 37 6.70 -13.13 7.60
CA THR A 37 6.77 -12.95 9.06
C THR A 37 5.62 -13.61 9.81
N GLY A 38 4.52 -13.95 9.13
CA GLY A 38 3.28 -14.39 9.77
C GLY A 38 2.55 -13.26 10.52
N TRP A 39 3.00 -12.00 10.39
CA TRP A 39 2.40 -10.89 11.13
C TRP A 39 1.20 -10.27 10.41
N LYS A 40 0.24 -9.78 11.19
CA LYS A 40 -0.89 -8.98 10.71
C LYS A 40 -0.46 -7.54 10.40
N SER A 41 -0.97 -6.98 9.31
CA SER A 41 -0.86 -5.56 8.96
C SER A 41 -2.18 -5.02 8.41
N VAL A 42 -2.46 -3.73 8.64
CA VAL A 42 -3.57 -3.03 8.00
C VAL A 42 -3.24 -2.87 6.51
N PHE A 43 -4.15 -3.28 5.63
CA PHE A 43 -3.92 -3.37 4.20
C PHE A 43 -5.07 -2.79 3.39
N ALA A 44 -4.73 -2.31 2.20
CA ALA A 44 -5.68 -1.73 1.26
C ALA A 44 -6.53 -0.64 1.93
N ILE A 45 -5.87 0.30 2.62
CA ILE A 45 -6.43 1.55 3.14
C ILE A 45 -5.60 2.72 2.59
N GLY A 46 -5.47 2.79 1.26
CA GLY A 46 -4.81 3.90 0.57
C GLY A 46 -5.76 4.56 -0.43
N GLY A 47 -5.25 5.47 -1.25
CA GLY A 47 -6.07 6.24 -2.21
C GLY A 47 -6.82 5.43 -3.28
N MET A 48 -6.62 4.11 -3.35
CA MET A 48 -7.31 3.22 -4.30
C MET A 48 -8.58 2.58 -3.74
N VAL A 49 -8.86 2.75 -2.45
CA VAL A 49 -10.03 2.11 -1.80
C VAL A 49 -11.33 2.78 -2.25
N LYS A 50 -12.30 1.94 -2.57
CA LYS A 50 -13.66 2.37 -2.96
C LYS A 50 -14.67 2.18 -1.83
N HIS A 51 -14.65 1.01 -1.18
CA HIS A 51 -15.66 0.61 -0.22
C HIS A 51 -15.17 -0.60 0.61
N ILE A 52 -15.62 -0.70 1.87
CA ILE A 52 -15.46 -1.87 2.73
C ILE A 52 -16.72 -2.72 2.62
N ASN A 53 -16.55 -4.00 2.28
CA ASN A 53 -17.69 -4.89 2.09
C ASN A 53 -18.41 -5.21 3.40
N GLY A 54 -19.73 -5.35 3.34
CA GLY A 54 -20.56 -5.79 4.47
C GLY A 54 -21.03 -4.67 5.40
N VAL A 55 -20.78 -3.41 5.04
CA VAL A 55 -21.21 -2.22 5.79
C VAL A 55 -21.88 -1.22 4.85
N THR A 56 -22.57 -0.22 5.40
CA THR A 56 -23.14 0.87 4.61
C THR A 56 -22.06 1.76 4.00
N THR A 57 -22.43 2.65 3.08
CA THR A 57 -21.48 3.58 2.47
C THR A 57 -20.91 4.55 3.51
N GLU A 58 -21.75 4.99 4.44
CA GLU A 58 -21.42 5.89 5.54
C GLU A 58 -20.45 5.22 6.52
N GLU A 59 -20.76 3.97 6.93
CA GLU A 59 -19.90 3.16 7.79
C GLU A 59 -18.55 2.90 7.11
N SER A 60 -18.56 2.51 5.83
CA SER A 60 -17.34 2.32 5.05
C SER A 60 -16.48 3.57 5.03
N LYS A 61 -17.08 4.75 4.83
CA LYS A 61 -16.33 6.02 4.82
C LYS A 61 -15.70 6.28 6.18
N MET A 62 -16.47 6.15 7.26
CA MET A 62 -15.98 6.37 8.62
C MET A 62 -14.82 5.43 8.97
N LEU A 63 -14.93 4.15 8.62
CA LEU A 63 -13.89 3.15 8.86
C LEU A 63 -12.61 3.44 8.07
N VAL A 64 -12.73 3.77 6.78
CA VAL A 64 -11.56 4.13 5.95
C VAL A 64 -10.85 5.36 6.50
N ASP A 65 -11.59 6.41 6.86
CA ASP A 65 -11.03 7.63 7.45
C ASP A 65 -10.32 7.32 8.79
N TRP A 66 -10.91 6.45 9.62
CA TRP A 66 -10.29 6.02 10.88
C TRP A 66 -8.99 5.22 10.67
N PHE A 67 -8.96 4.28 9.73
CA PHE A 67 -7.74 3.52 9.40
C PHE A 67 -6.66 4.42 8.81
N HIS A 68 -7.02 5.40 7.98
CA HIS A 68 -6.08 6.42 7.51
C HIS A 68 -5.48 7.21 8.68
N ASP A 69 -6.32 7.69 9.59
CA ASP A 69 -5.86 8.45 10.76
C ASP A 69 -4.92 7.63 11.66
N LEU A 70 -5.24 6.35 11.87
CA LEU A 70 -4.40 5.43 12.64
C LEU A 70 -2.96 5.33 12.09
N ILE A 71 -2.80 5.39 10.77
CA ILE A 71 -1.51 5.27 10.08
C ILE A 71 -0.84 6.64 9.94
N PHE A 72 -1.57 7.62 9.43
CA PHE A 72 -1.03 8.92 9.01
C PHE A 72 -0.84 9.90 10.17
N LYS A 73 -1.68 9.88 11.21
CA LYS A 73 -1.53 10.78 12.37
C LYS A 73 -0.59 10.21 13.42
N ASN A 74 -0.13 8.97 13.26
CA ASN A 74 0.75 8.32 14.21
C ASN A 74 2.23 8.54 13.84
N HIS A 75 2.85 9.55 14.47
CA HIS A 75 4.26 9.87 14.22
C HIS A 75 5.26 8.81 14.75
N THR A 76 4.83 7.92 15.64
CA THR A 76 5.73 6.88 16.20
C THR A 76 6.05 5.75 15.22
N ILE A 77 5.25 5.62 14.16
CA ILE A 77 5.40 4.57 13.13
C ILE A 77 5.88 5.13 11.79
N GLN A 78 6.36 6.37 11.77
CA GLN A 78 6.76 7.07 10.56
C GLN A 78 8.27 7.27 10.49
N VAL A 79 8.80 7.13 9.28
CA VAL A 79 10.15 7.54 8.92
C VAL A 79 10.04 8.50 7.75
N ARG A 80 10.73 9.63 7.85
CA ARG A 80 10.91 10.56 6.73
C ARG A 80 12.35 10.45 6.23
N PHE A 81 12.50 9.85 5.05
CA PHE A 81 13.81 9.69 4.42
C PHE A 81 14.17 10.94 3.60
N ASN A 82 15.33 11.53 3.90
CA ASN A 82 15.87 12.67 3.16
C ASN A 82 16.95 12.16 2.20
N TRP A 83 16.73 12.33 0.90
CA TRP A 83 17.66 11.95 -0.16
C TRP A 83 18.77 13.01 -0.22
N LYS A 84 20.00 12.62 0.11
CA LYS A 84 21.16 13.53 0.15
C LYS A 84 22.19 13.19 -0.90
N ASP A 85 22.41 11.90 -1.13
CA ASP A 85 23.47 11.41 -2.01
C ASP A 85 22.89 10.79 -3.29
N PRO A 86 23.58 10.90 -4.45
CA PRO A 86 23.11 10.32 -5.71
C PRO A 86 22.91 8.79 -5.69
N ASN A 87 23.55 8.12 -4.74
CA ASN A 87 23.50 6.66 -4.58
C ASN A 87 22.58 6.22 -3.45
N ASP A 88 21.82 7.14 -2.85
CA ASP A 88 20.81 6.77 -1.87
C ASP A 88 19.78 5.84 -2.52
N PHE A 89 19.39 4.81 -1.79
CA PHE A 89 18.31 3.92 -2.19
C PHE A 89 17.51 3.51 -0.96
N ALA A 90 16.21 3.30 -1.19
CA ALA A 90 15.29 2.86 -0.16
C ALA A 90 14.64 1.53 -0.58
N ILE A 91 14.55 0.60 0.35
CA ILE A 91 13.83 -0.66 0.19
C ILE A 91 12.76 -0.71 1.26
N TRP A 92 11.54 -1.05 0.87
CA TRP A 92 10.42 -1.20 1.79
C TRP A 92 9.54 -2.38 1.39
N ASP A 93 8.92 -3.02 2.39
CA ASP A 93 7.96 -4.09 2.18
C ASP A 93 6.54 -3.51 2.01
N ASN A 94 6.04 -3.48 0.77
CA ASN A 94 4.68 -3.00 0.44
C ASN A 94 3.55 -3.79 1.14
N ARG A 95 3.85 -4.95 1.74
CA ARG A 95 2.86 -5.76 2.48
C ARG A 95 2.62 -5.22 3.89
N SER A 96 3.52 -4.39 4.41
CA SER A 96 3.47 -3.89 5.79
C SER A 96 3.68 -2.38 5.91
N PHE A 97 3.98 -1.68 4.82
CA PHE A 97 4.27 -0.25 4.81
C PHE A 97 3.41 0.54 3.81
N TYR A 98 3.14 1.79 4.18
CA TYR A 98 2.63 2.82 3.28
C TYR A 98 3.72 3.88 3.09
N HIS A 99 3.72 4.54 1.94
CA HIS A 99 4.62 5.65 1.65
C HIS A 99 3.87 6.77 0.93
N SER A 100 4.38 7.98 1.07
CA SER A 100 3.88 9.16 0.37
C SER A 100 5.06 9.98 -0.14
N ALA A 101 4.92 10.54 -1.34
CA ALA A 101 5.85 11.54 -1.83
C ALA A 101 5.53 12.89 -1.17
N THR A 102 6.53 13.52 -0.55
CA THR A 102 6.40 14.89 -0.05
C THR A 102 6.75 15.87 -1.17
N TYR A 103 5.84 16.82 -1.42
CA TYR A 103 5.96 17.83 -2.48
C TYR A 103 6.48 19.17 -1.94
N ASP A 104 7.62 19.16 -1.25
CA ASP A 104 8.22 20.34 -0.62
C ASP A 104 9.56 20.76 -1.25
N PHE A 105 9.75 20.43 -2.53
CA PHE A 105 11.00 20.65 -3.27
C PHE A 105 10.83 21.61 -4.47
N TRP A 106 9.78 22.44 -4.47
CA TRP A 106 9.43 23.29 -5.62
C TRP A 106 10.51 24.32 -5.98
N GLU A 107 11.35 24.76 -5.04
CA GLU A 107 12.52 25.62 -5.29
C GLU A 107 13.79 24.84 -5.65
N MET A 108 13.80 23.51 -5.49
CA MET A 108 15.00 22.68 -5.61
C MET A 108 15.22 22.12 -7.02
N GLY A 109 14.28 22.36 -7.94
CA GLY A 109 14.34 21.89 -9.32
C GLY A 109 13.79 20.48 -9.52
N ASP A 110 14.22 19.85 -10.61
CA ASP A 110 13.69 18.56 -11.05
C ASP A 110 14.11 17.41 -10.12
N ARG A 111 13.15 16.51 -9.83
CA ARG A 111 13.37 15.31 -9.04
C ARG A 111 13.06 14.06 -9.85
N HIS A 112 14.05 13.20 -10.03
CA HIS A 112 13.92 11.93 -10.74
C HIS A 112 14.33 10.74 -9.85
N GLY A 113 13.71 9.58 -10.09
CA GLY A 113 14.08 8.33 -9.43
C GLY A 113 13.61 7.13 -10.22
N CYS A 114 14.38 6.05 -10.16
CA CYS A 114 14.02 4.75 -10.74
C CYS A 114 13.45 3.83 -9.66
N ARG A 115 12.39 3.09 -9.97
CA ARG A 115 11.76 2.14 -9.05
C ARG A 115 11.62 0.76 -9.70
N GLY A 116 12.21 -0.24 -9.05
CA GLY A 116 11.91 -1.65 -9.29
C GLY A 116 10.83 -2.14 -8.33
N SER A 117 9.97 -3.04 -8.77
CA SER A 117 8.98 -3.70 -7.90
C SER A 117 8.84 -5.16 -8.31
N GLY A 118 8.96 -6.06 -7.35
CA GLY A 118 8.69 -7.49 -7.57
C GLY A 118 7.20 -7.77 -7.64
N VAL A 119 6.83 -8.88 -8.27
CA VAL A 119 5.46 -9.39 -8.25
C VAL A 119 5.18 -9.98 -6.87
N GLY A 120 4.15 -9.45 -6.20
CA GLY A 120 3.70 -9.95 -4.90
C GLY A 120 2.67 -11.05 -5.02
N GLU A 121 2.47 -11.78 -3.92
CA GLU A 121 1.42 -12.78 -3.78
C GLU A 121 0.03 -12.16 -3.60
N LYS A 122 -1.01 -12.98 -3.81
CA LYS A 122 -2.39 -12.59 -3.53
C LYS A 122 -2.57 -12.33 -2.01
N PRO A 123 -3.06 -11.15 -1.59
CA PRO A 123 -3.26 -10.86 -0.18
C PRO A 123 -4.28 -11.79 0.47
N TYR A 124 -3.97 -12.28 1.67
CA TYR A 124 -4.85 -13.13 2.47
C TYR A 124 -4.78 -12.74 3.94
N LEU A 125 -5.76 -13.17 4.73
CA LEU A 125 -5.76 -13.10 6.18
C LEU A 125 -5.81 -14.53 6.73
N ASP A 126 -4.78 -14.93 7.46
CA ASP A 126 -4.85 -16.11 8.32
C ASP A 126 -5.39 -15.70 9.70
N PRO A 127 -6.54 -16.25 10.14
CA PRO A 127 -7.09 -15.96 11.46
C PRO A 127 -6.10 -16.24 12.61
N LYS A 128 -5.22 -17.24 12.47
CA LYS A 128 -4.24 -17.64 13.48
C LYS A 128 -2.97 -16.79 13.49
N SER A 129 -2.78 -15.93 12.49
CA SER A 129 -1.60 -15.08 12.40
C SER A 129 -1.58 -14.08 13.57
N LYS A 130 -0.40 -13.62 13.99
CA LYS A 130 -0.25 -12.75 15.16
C LYS A 130 0.03 -11.31 14.74
N SER A 131 -0.19 -10.33 15.60
CA SER A 131 0.43 -9.02 15.43
C SER A 131 1.93 -9.09 15.76
N ARG A 132 2.71 -8.15 15.20
CA ARG A 132 4.13 -8.00 15.56
C ARG A 132 4.32 -7.85 17.07
N ARG A 133 3.44 -7.10 17.75
CA ARG A 133 3.54 -6.86 19.20
C ARG A 133 3.35 -8.14 20.00
N GLU A 134 2.34 -8.94 19.66
CA GLU A 134 2.06 -10.21 20.36
C GLU A 134 3.21 -11.19 20.17
N ASP A 135 3.77 -11.27 18.96
CA ASP A 135 4.86 -12.19 18.66
C ASP A 135 6.15 -11.82 19.38
N LEU A 136 6.54 -10.54 19.37
CA LEU A 136 7.73 -10.05 20.07
C LEU A 136 7.58 -10.12 21.60
N ALA A 137 6.37 -9.97 22.13
CA ALA A 137 6.12 -10.14 23.57
C ALA A 137 6.29 -11.59 24.02
N ALA A 138 6.00 -12.57 23.15
CA ALA A 138 6.13 -13.98 23.46
C ALA A 138 7.55 -14.53 23.22
N ASN A 139 8.21 -14.07 22.15
CA ASN A 139 9.46 -14.67 21.65
C ASN A 139 10.71 -13.79 21.84
N GLY A 140 10.54 -12.54 22.28
CA GLY A 140 11.61 -11.56 22.32
C GLY A 140 11.88 -10.91 20.96
N PRO A 141 12.73 -9.87 20.93
CA PRO A 141 13.15 -9.19 19.70
C PRO A 141 14.07 -10.04 18.82
#